data_AF-A0A3S1RP59-F1
#
_entry.id   AF-A0A3S1RP59-F1
#
_cell.length_a   1.000
_cell.length_b   1.000
_cell.length_c   1.000
_cell.angle_alpha   90.00
_cell.angle_beta   90.00
_cell.angle_gamma   90.00
#
_symmetry.space_group_name_H-M   'P 1'
#
loop_
_entity.id
_entity.type
_entity.pdbx_description
1 polymer ?
#
loop_
_entity_poly.entity_id
_entity_poly.type
_entity_poly.pdbx_seq_one_letter_code
_entity_poly.pdbx_strand_id
1 'polypeptide(L)'
;MFAFAVSHVASIAHHGELGPSRSRRLLHTAFASTVVCATLLSSGLGWAGQAEVDATYKDVERTLGSVPTFLHQVSKAALPGAWAEVKALQFSSETALPPKVKALISLAVSAQIPCQYCIWEDTESAKQAGATEDEIEEAVAIAALSRHWSTIFNGMQVDFETFKKDLGGDAQAAAPAK
;
A
#
# COMPACT_ATOMS: atom_id res chain seq x y z
N MET A 1 -27.09 -11.41 3.34
CA MET A 1 -28.15 -11.00 4.28
C MET A 1 -27.59 -9.88 5.13
N PHE A 2 -27.86 -8.62 4.78
CA PHE A 2 -27.66 -7.48 5.68
C PHE A 2 -28.89 -6.59 5.54
N ALA A 3 -29.77 -6.69 6.51
CA ALA A 3 -30.95 -5.87 6.68
C ALA A 3 -30.58 -4.71 7.60
N PHE A 4 -30.82 -3.48 7.18
CA PHE A 4 -30.92 -2.35 8.09
C PHE A 4 -32.26 -1.64 7.86
N ALA A 5 -33.15 -1.96 8.79
CA ALA A 5 -34.28 -1.22 9.33
C ALA A 5 -34.73 0.08 8.64
N VAL A 6 -35.94 0.01 8.08
CA VAL A 6 -36.85 1.13 7.88
C VAL A 6 -37.66 1.31 9.17
N SER A 7 -37.48 2.44 9.87
CA SER A 7 -38.37 2.89 10.95
C SER A 7 -38.88 4.29 10.57
N HIS A 8 -40.11 4.38 10.04
CA HIS A 8 -41.30 4.84 10.77
C HIS A 8 -41.12 6.18 11.49
N VAL A 9 -41.54 7.26 10.84
CA VAL A 9 -42.10 8.43 11.52
C VAL A 9 -43.54 8.58 11.08
N ALA A 10 -44.39 8.65 12.09
CA ALA A 10 -45.81 8.41 12.06
C ALA A 10 -46.63 9.59 11.54
N SER A 11 -47.78 9.19 11.02
CA SER A 11 -49.00 9.96 10.82
C SER A 11 -49.35 10.85 12.02
N ILE A 12 -49.52 12.16 11.77
CA ILE A 12 -50.41 13.03 12.53
C ILE A 12 -51.20 13.87 11.52
N ALA A 13 -52.43 13.47 11.26
CA ALA A 13 -53.43 14.28 10.60
C ALA A 13 -54.12 15.15 11.67
N HIS A 14 -53.92 16.47 11.62
CA HIS A 14 -54.80 17.43 12.28
C HIS A 14 -55.55 18.22 11.20
N HIS A 15 -56.87 18.13 11.29
CA HIS A 15 -57.83 18.87 10.49
C HIS A 15 -57.62 20.39 10.67
N GLY A 16 -57.18 21.05 9.60
CA GLY A 16 -57.21 22.50 9.44
C GLY A 16 -57.69 22.82 8.04
N GLU A 17 -58.85 23.46 7.95
CA GLU A 17 -59.51 23.94 6.73
C GLU A 17 -58.54 24.71 5.83
N LEU A 18 -58.29 24.17 4.62
CA LEU A 18 -57.42 24.78 3.61
C LEU A 18 -58.21 25.79 2.76
N GLY A 19 -57.99 27.08 3.00
CA GLY A 19 -58.38 28.16 2.08
C GLY A 19 -57.65 28.05 0.73
N PRO A 20 -58.27 28.48 -0.39
CA PRO A 20 -57.73 28.22 -1.71
C PRO A 20 -56.74 29.32 -2.09
N SER A 21 -55.43 29.04 -2.06
CA SER A 21 -54.42 29.75 -2.87
C SER A 21 -53.00 29.31 -2.50
N ARG A 22 -52.25 28.85 -3.51
CA ARG A 22 -50.78 29.01 -3.65
C ARG A 22 -49.79 28.03 -2.99
N SER A 23 -50.14 26.80 -2.61
CA SER A 23 -49.14 25.88 -2.00
C SER A 23 -48.74 24.65 -2.84
N ARG A 24 -49.41 24.36 -3.97
CA ARG A 24 -49.16 23.12 -4.76
C ARG A 24 -47.92 23.14 -5.67
N ARG A 25 -47.28 24.29 -5.88
CA ARG A 25 -46.12 24.43 -6.80
C ARG A 25 -44.76 24.24 -6.13
N LEU A 26 -44.66 24.41 -4.81
CA LEU A 26 -43.38 24.40 -4.10
C LEU A 26 -42.92 23.00 -3.65
N LEU A 27 -43.85 22.05 -3.54
CA LEU A 27 -43.53 20.68 -3.11
C LEU A 27 -42.93 19.80 -4.23
N HIS A 28 -43.27 20.05 -5.49
CA HIS A 28 -42.67 19.31 -6.62
C HIS A 28 -41.23 19.75 -6.94
N THR A 29 -40.88 21.00 -6.64
CA THR A 29 -39.52 21.53 -6.90
C THR A 29 -38.49 21.05 -5.89
N ALA A 30 -38.89 20.75 -4.66
CA ALA A 30 -37.96 20.30 -3.61
C ALA A 30 -37.46 18.85 -3.81
N PHE A 31 -38.28 17.97 -4.38
CA PHE A 31 -37.94 16.56 -4.63
C PHE A 31 -37.04 16.37 -5.87
N ALA A 32 -37.17 17.24 -6.87
CA ALA A 32 -36.33 17.19 -8.08
C ALA A 32 -34.88 17.63 -7.81
N SER A 33 -34.66 18.58 -6.90
CA SER A 33 -33.31 19.10 -6.61
C SER A 33 -32.42 18.16 -5.80
N THR A 34 -32.98 17.29 -4.95
CA THR A 34 -32.20 16.34 -4.15
C THR A 34 -31.66 15.17 -5.00
N VAL A 35 -32.41 14.71 -6.00
CA VAL A 35 -31.97 13.65 -6.92
C VAL A 35 -30.81 14.09 -7.81
N VAL A 36 -30.80 15.35 -8.28
CA VAL A 36 -29.71 15.90 -9.12
C VAL A 36 -28.40 16.06 -8.35
N CYS A 37 -28.44 16.43 -7.08
CA CYS A 37 -27.22 16.57 -6.28
C CYS A 37 -26.55 15.21 -6.01
N ALA A 38 -27.34 14.16 -5.77
CA ALA A 38 -26.84 12.81 -5.52
C ALA A 38 -26.16 12.17 -6.75
N THR A 39 -26.65 12.41 -7.97
CA THR A 39 -26.05 11.83 -9.19
C THR A 39 -24.75 12.53 -9.62
N LEU A 40 -24.60 13.83 -9.34
CA LEU A 40 -23.37 14.58 -9.61
C LEU A 40 -22.21 14.13 -8.71
N LEU A 41 -22.49 13.81 -7.45
CA LEU A 41 -21.49 13.32 -6.48
C LEU A 41 -20.95 11.93 -6.87
N SER A 42 -21.78 11.02 -7.36
CA SER A 42 -21.33 9.69 -7.79
C SER A 42 -20.44 9.72 -9.04
N SER A 43 -20.70 10.69 -9.94
CA SER A 43 -19.95 10.86 -11.18
C SER A 43 -18.55 11.45 -10.93
N GLY A 44 -18.41 12.33 -9.93
CA GLY A 44 -17.15 12.99 -9.59
C GLY A 44 -16.09 12.05 -9.02
N LEU A 45 -16.47 11.07 -8.20
CA LEU A 45 -15.51 10.10 -7.63
C LEU A 45 -14.90 9.19 -8.69
N GLY A 46 -15.67 8.77 -9.70
CA GLY A 46 -15.18 7.90 -10.78
C GLY A 46 -14.16 8.61 -11.68
N TRP A 47 -14.38 9.89 -12.00
CA TRP A 47 -13.41 10.69 -12.75
C TRP A 47 -12.14 10.88 -11.92
N ALA A 48 -12.24 11.34 -10.67
CA ALA A 48 -11.06 11.60 -9.85
C ALA A 48 -10.11 10.38 -9.77
N GLY A 49 -10.67 9.17 -9.59
CA GLY A 49 -9.90 7.93 -9.60
C GLY A 49 -9.24 7.61 -10.95
N GLN A 50 -9.96 7.82 -12.07
CA GLN A 50 -9.38 7.61 -13.40
C GLN A 50 -8.25 8.60 -13.72
N ALA A 51 -8.40 9.87 -13.31
CA ALA A 51 -7.36 10.88 -13.51
C ALA A 51 -6.07 10.54 -12.75
N GLU A 52 -6.18 9.99 -11.53
CA GLU A 52 -5.04 9.54 -10.72
C GLU A 52 -4.31 8.34 -11.35
N VAL A 53 -5.07 7.39 -11.90
CA VAL A 53 -4.52 6.25 -12.65
C VAL A 53 -3.74 6.71 -13.88
N ASP A 54 -4.31 7.63 -14.66
CA ASP A 54 -3.66 8.15 -15.87
C ASP A 54 -2.39 8.95 -15.53
N ALA A 55 -2.43 9.71 -14.43
CA ALA A 55 -1.27 10.41 -13.90
C ALA A 55 -0.17 9.43 -13.46
N THR A 56 -0.56 8.31 -12.84
CA THR A 56 0.36 7.25 -12.42
C THR A 56 1.08 6.64 -13.61
N TYR A 57 0.38 6.29 -14.70
CA TYR A 57 1.03 5.75 -15.90
C TYR A 57 2.03 6.72 -16.54
N LYS A 58 1.68 8.00 -16.62
CA LYS A 58 2.60 9.05 -17.12
C LYS A 58 3.84 9.20 -16.26
N ASP A 59 3.69 9.01 -14.96
CA ASP A 59 4.80 9.10 -14.03
C ASP A 59 5.72 7.87 -14.09
N VAL A 60 5.15 6.68 -14.20
CA VAL A 60 5.91 5.45 -14.51
C VAL A 60 6.72 5.62 -15.78
N GLU A 61 6.11 6.10 -16.87
CA GLU A 61 6.80 6.32 -18.14
C GLU A 61 7.96 7.32 -18.01
N ARG A 62 7.75 8.39 -17.23
CA ARG A 62 8.81 9.38 -16.95
C ARG A 62 9.96 8.77 -16.15
N THR A 63 9.67 7.91 -15.17
CA THR A 63 10.68 7.33 -14.29
C THR A 63 11.42 6.17 -14.94
N LEU A 64 10.73 5.29 -15.67
CA LEU A 64 11.28 4.05 -16.23
C LEU A 64 11.54 4.12 -17.74
N GLY A 65 11.17 5.21 -18.40
CA GLY A 65 11.28 5.40 -19.86
C GLY A 65 10.18 4.69 -20.68
N SER A 66 9.44 3.77 -20.07
CA SER A 66 8.26 3.13 -20.65
C SER A 66 7.32 2.68 -19.52
N VAL A 67 6.09 2.28 -19.85
CA VAL A 67 5.21 1.61 -18.90
C VAL A 67 5.39 0.09 -19.05
N PRO A 68 6.00 -0.61 -18.07
CA PRO A 68 6.04 -2.06 -18.09
C PRO A 68 4.65 -2.68 -18.24
N THR A 69 4.52 -3.66 -19.13
CA THR A 69 3.22 -4.22 -19.53
C THR A 69 2.44 -4.83 -18.36
N PHE A 70 3.12 -5.37 -17.34
CA PHE A 70 2.48 -5.95 -16.15
C PHE A 70 1.68 -4.92 -15.34
N LEU A 71 2.02 -3.62 -15.41
CA LEU A 71 1.28 -2.57 -14.70
C LEU A 71 -0.14 -2.36 -15.23
N HIS A 72 -0.46 -2.89 -16.41
CA HIS A 72 -1.84 -2.95 -16.89
C HIS A 72 -2.67 -4.06 -16.23
N GLN A 73 -2.02 -5.05 -15.61
CA GLN A 73 -2.66 -6.14 -14.87
C GLN A 73 -2.94 -5.76 -13.41
N VAL A 74 -2.24 -4.75 -12.88
CA VAL A 74 -2.49 -4.21 -11.54
C VAL A 74 -3.87 -3.54 -11.49
N SER A 75 -4.62 -3.79 -10.42
CA SER A 75 -5.94 -3.16 -10.25
C SER A 75 -5.82 -1.64 -10.27
N LYS A 76 -6.73 -0.96 -10.98
CA LYS A 76 -6.71 0.50 -11.12
C LYS A 76 -6.82 1.22 -9.77
N ALA A 77 -7.56 0.63 -8.83
CA ALA A 77 -7.70 1.17 -7.47
C ALA A 77 -6.40 1.10 -6.65
N ALA A 78 -5.53 0.10 -6.89
CA ALA A 78 -4.29 -0.07 -6.12
C ALA A 78 -3.07 0.56 -6.79
N LEU A 79 -3.08 0.70 -8.11
CA LEU A 79 -1.91 1.11 -8.90
C LEU A 79 -1.28 2.43 -8.42
N PRO A 80 -2.03 3.53 -8.17
CA PRO A 80 -1.43 4.77 -7.69
C PRO A 80 -0.70 4.62 -6.36
N GLY A 81 -1.31 3.92 -5.41
CA GLY A 81 -0.72 3.67 -4.09
C GLY A 81 0.54 2.81 -4.17
N ALA A 82 0.49 1.71 -4.93
CA ALA A 82 1.65 0.83 -5.11
C ALA A 82 2.82 1.56 -5.79
N TRP A 83 2.56 2.37 -6.81
CA TRP A 83 3.60 3.16 -7.47
C TRP A 83 4.18 4.24 -6.55
N ALA A 84 3.33 4.92 -5.77
CA ALA A 84 3.77 5.91 -4.80
C ALA A 84 4.72 5.31 -3.76
N GLU A 85 4.42 4.10 -3.27
CA GLU A 85 5.29 3.37 -2.34
C GLU A 85 6.65 3.05 -2.97
N VAL A 86 6.68 2.49 -4.19
CA VAL A 86 7.93 2.21 -4.91
C VAL A 86 8.77 3.47 -5.07
N LYS A 87 8.18 4.60 -5.48
CA LYS A 87 8.94 5.85 -5.60
C LYS A 87 9.46 6.36 -4.27
N ALA A 88 8.61 6.34 -3.24
CA ALA A 88 8.95 6.87 -1.93
C ALA A 88 10.07 6.07 -1.24
N LEU A 89 10.12 4.75 -1.46
CA LEU A 89 11.09 3.87 -0.82
C LEU A 89 12.26 3.52 -1.74
N GLN A 90 12.04 3.04 -2.96
CA GLN A 90 13.13 2.56 -3.83
C GLN A 90 13.84 3.70 -4.56
N PHE A 91 13.09 4.64 -5.14
CA PHE A 91 13.68 5.69 -6.00
C PHE A 91 13.94 7.03 -5.30
N SER A 92 13.55 7.18 -4.05
CA SER A 92 13.75 8.41 -3.29
C SER A 92 15.18 8.54 -2.74
N SER A 93 15.76 9.74 -2.87
CA SER A 93 16.96 10.18 -2.15
C SER A 93 16.69 10.66 -0.72
N GLU A 94 15.42 10.82 -0.34
CA GLU A 94 15.01 11.42 0.94
C GLU A 94 14.95 10.40 2.10
N THR A 95 15.31 9.14 1.84
CA THR A 95 15.35 8.06 2.83
C THR A 95 16.76 7.83 3.36
N ALA A 96 16.88 7.29 4.58
CA ALA A 96 18.17 7.09 5.23
C ALA A 96 19.11 6.09 4.53
N LEU A 97 18.58 5.10 3.79
CA LEU A 97 19.40 4.08 3.13
C LEU A 97 19.82 4.52 1.73
N PRO A 98 21.09 4.34 1.32
CA PRO A 98 21.51 4.61 -0.04
C PRO A 98 20.96 3.53 -1.01
N PRO A 99 20.83 3.82 -2.32
CA PRO A 99 20.24 2.90 -3.30
C PRO A 99 20.85 1.50 -3.30
N LYS A 100 22.18 1.40 -3.21
CA LYS A 100 22.89 0.12 -3.17
C LYS A 100 22.45 -0.76 -1.99
N VAL A 101 22.32 -0.15 -0.80
CA VAL A 101 21.91 -0.88 0.40
C VAL A 101 20.46 -1.33 0.30
N LYS A 102 19.57 -0.50 -0.28
CA LYS A 102 18.17 -0.91 -0.52
C LYS A 102 18.10 -2.12 -1.44
N ALA A 103 18.80 -2.09 -2.56
CA ALA A 103 18.78 -3.18 -3.54
C ALA A 103 19.37 -4.49 -2.97
N LEU A 104 20.46 -4.42 -2.21
CA LEU A 104 21.03 -5.62 -1.55
C LEU A 104 20.09 -6.20 -0.48
N ILE A 105 19.40 -5.34 0.29
CA ILE A 105 18.36 -5.79 1.24
C ILE A 105 17.20 -6.46 0.49
N SER A 106 16.70 -5.83 -0.57
CA SER A 106 15.63 -6.41 -1.39
C SER A 106 16.05 -7.75 -1.99
N LEU A 107 17.26 -7.85 -2.55
CA LEU A 107 17.81 -9.11 -3.07
C LEU A 107 17.87 -10.20 -2.01
N ALA A 108 18.34 -9.88 -0.81
CA ALA A 108 18.39 -10.82 0.31
C ALA A 108 17.00 -11.35 0.69
N VAL A 109 15.98 -10.48 0.71
CA VAL A 109 14.58 -10.88 0.92
C VAL A 109 14.07 -11.74 -0.24
N SER A 110 14.26 -11.28 -1.48
CA SER A 110 13.87 -11.94 -2.72
C SER A 110 14.44 -13.35 -2.84
N ALA A 111 15.65 -13.60 -2.35
CA ALA A 111 16.28 -14.91 -2.30
C ALA A 111 15.59 -15.88 -1.31
N GLN A 112 15.00 -15.36 -0.23
CA GLN A 112 14.27 -16.17 0.77
C GLN A 112 12.79 -16.38 0.44
N ILE A 113 12.19 -15.46 -0.30
CA ILE A 113 10.86 -15.61 -0.90
C ILE A 113 11.00 -15.84 -2.42
N PRO A 114 11.72 -16.89 -2.84
CA PRO A 114 12.41 -17.04 -4.15
C PRO A 114 11.57 -16.59 -5.34
N CYS A 115 11.56 -15.27 -5.56
CA CYS A 115 10.74 -14.60 -6.55
C CYS A 115 11.63 -14.36 -7.75
N GLN A 116 11.48 -15.14 -8.81
CA GLN A 116 12.39 -15.03 -9.97
C GLN A 116 12.41 -13.61 -10.58
N TYR A 117 11.25 -12.93 -10.61
CA TYR A 117 11.16 -11.54 -11.06
C TYR A 117 11.96 -10.59 -10.16
N CYS A 118 11.79 -10.73 -8.85
CA CYS A 118 12.40 -9.87 -7.85
C CYS A 118 13.91 -10.13 -7.77
N ILE A 119 14.35 -11.39 -7.82
CA ILE A 119 15.77 -11.76 -7.86
C ILE A 119 16.46 -11.08 -9.05
N TRP A 120 15.85 -11.14 -10.24
CA TRP A 120 16.44 -10.49 -11.41
C TRP A 120 16.49 -8.98 -11.26
N GLU A 121 15.37 -8.35 -10.91
CA GLU A 121 15.29 -6.88 -10.79
C GLU A 121 16.18 -6.33 -9.67
N ASP A 122 16.15 -6.92 -8.47
CA ASP A 122 16.97 -6.49 -7.34
C ASP A 122 18.47 -6.68 -7.60
N THR A 123 18.85 -7.75 -8.34
CA THR A 123 20.25 -7.96 -8.76
C THR A 123 20.69 -6.86 -9.73
N GLU A 124 19.89 -6.55 -10.74
CA GLU A 124 20.21 -5.50 -11.71
C GLU A 124 20.22 -4.12 -11.04
N SER A 125 19.27 -3.84 -10.15
CA SER A 125 19.21 -2.61 -9.35
C SER A 125 20.42 -2.46 -8.43
N ALA A 126 20.91 -3.55 -7.82
CA ALA A 126 22.14 -3.54 -7.03
C ALA A 126 23.37 -3.21 -7.89
N LYS A 127 23.50 -3.84 -9.06
CA LYS A 127 24.60 -3.59 -10.01
C LYS A 127 24.59 -2.15 -10.52
N GLN A 128 23.42 -1.63 -10.90
CA GLN A 128 23.26 -0.23 -11.32
C GLN A 128 23.61 0.76 -10.22
N ALA A 129 23.36 0.40 -8.96
CA ALA A 129 23.76 1.18 -7.79
C ALA A 129 25.25 1.00 -7.39
N GLY A 130 26.03 0.25 -8.17
CA GLY A 130 27.47 0.06 -7.97
C GLY A 130 27.84 -1.05 -6.99
N ALA A 131 26.97 -2.05 -6.80
CA ALA A 131 27.33 -3.24 -6.05
C ALA A 131 28.35 -4.10 -6.81
N THR A 132 29.33 -4.63 -6.08
CA THR A 132 30.24 -5.65 -6.63
C THR A 132 29.57 -7.03 -6.62
N GLU A 133 30.11 -7.97 -7.39
CA GLU A 133 29.65 -9.37 -7.32
C GLU A 133 29.87 -9.93 -5.90
N ASP A 134 30.98 -9.61 -5.23
CA ASP A 134 31.23 -10.00 -3.84
C ASP A 134 30.14 -9.50 -2.89
N GLU A 135 29.68 -8.25 -3.02
CA GLU A 135 28.60 -7.69 -2.21
C GLU A 135 27.25 -8.40 -2.47
N ILE A 136 26.99 -8.79 -3.72
CA ILE A 136 25.79 -9.54 -4.12
C ILE A 136 25.82 -10.96 -3.56
N GLU A 137 26.96 -11.66 -3.70
CA GLU A 137 27.17 -12.99 -3.14
C GLU A 137 27.04 -12.99 -1.62
N GLU A 138 27.63 -11.99 -0.94
CA GLU A 138 27.55 -11.85 0.51
C GLU A 138 26.11 -11.55 0.97
N ALA A 139 25.35 -10.71 0.26
CA ALA A 139 23.95 -10.44 0.59
C ALA A 139 23.10 -11.72 0.55
N VAL A 140 23.28 -12.56 -0.47
CA VAL A 140 22.60 -13.87 -0.58
C VAL A 140 23.07 -14.83 0.53
N ALA A 141 24.37 -14.87 0.84
CA ALA A 141 24.91 -15.71 1.90
C ALA A 141 24.37 -15.31 3.30
N ILE A 142 24.29 -14.01 3.59
CA ILE A 142 23.70 -13.48 4.84
C ILE A 142 22.21 -13.81 4.93
N ALA A 143 21.49 -13.72 3.81
CA ALA A 143 20.09 -14.15 3.75
C ALA A 143 19.98 -15.63 4.12
N ALA A 144 20.79 -16.50 3.50
CA ALA A 144 20.79 -17.95 3.75
C ALA A 144 21.11 -18.28 5.21
N LEU A 145 22.11 -17.62 5.79
CA LEU A 145 22.50 -17.77 7.20
C LEU A 145 21.34 -17.43 8.15
N SER A 146 20.61 -16.34 7.86
CA SER A 146 19.45 -15.92 8.67
C SER A 146 18.35 -16.97 8.66
N ARG A 147 18.04 -17.56 7.49
CA ARG A 147 17.03 -18.63 7.39
C ARG A 147 17.49 -19.94 8.05
N HIS A 148 18.78 -20.25 7.98
CA HIS A 148 19.38 -21.40 8.65
C HIS A 148 19.13 -21.34 10.17
N TRP A 149 19.51 -20.24 10.82
CA TRP A 149 19.30 -20.07 12.26
C TRP A 149 17.83 -19.95 12.64
N SER A 150 17.01 -19.31 11.80
CA SER A 150 15.55 -19.34 11.98
C SER A 150 15.01 -20.77 12.03
N THR A 151 15.51 -21.68 11.19
CA THR A 151 15.11 -23.09 11.20
C THR A 151 15.50 -23.78 12.49
N ILE A 152 16.71 -23.53 12.99
CA ILE A 152 17.20 -24.10 14.25
C ILE A 152 16.35 -23.58 15.43
N PHE A 153 16.24 -22.26 15.59
CA PHE A 153 15.57 -21.66 16.74
C PHE A 153 14.10 -22.04 16.82
N ASN A 154 13.36 -21.92 15.72
CA ASN A 154 11.95 -22.29 15.69
C ASN A 154 11.75 -23.80 15.75
N GLY A 155 12.60 -24.58 15.06
CA GLY A 155 12.49 -26.04 15.01
C GLY A 155 12.80 -26.70 16.35
N MET A 156 13.79 -26.20 17.09
CA MET A 156 14.15 -26.69 18.42
C MET A 156 13.32 -26.07 19.55
N GLN A 157 12.40 -25.14 19.24
CA GLN A 157 11.61 -24.42 20.24
C GLN A 157 12.50 -23.76 21.30
N VAL A 158 13.56 -23.07 20.85
CA VAL A 158 14.47 -22.35 21.75
C VAL A 158 13.68 -21.32 22.54
N ASP A 159 13.81 -21.38 23.87
CA ASP A 159 13.13 -20.44 24.77
C ASP A 159 13.66 -19.01 24.56
N PHE A 160 12.77 -18.09 24.19
CA PHE A 160 13.16 -16.74 23.77
C PHE A 160 13.70 -15.89 24.93
N GLU A 161 13.22 -16.12 26.15
CA GLU A 161 13.72 -15.40 27.33
C GLU A 161 15.14 -15.86 27.70
N THR A 162 15.40 -17.16 27.66
CA THR A 162 16.74 -17.73 27.83
C THR A 162 17.69 -17.25 26.73
N PHE A 163 17.26 -17.28 25.46
CA PHE A 163 18.06 -16.78 24.33
C PHE A 163 18.50 -15.32 24.53
N LYS A 164 17.58 -14.43 24.95
CA LYS A 164 17.92 -13.03 25.26
C LYS A 164 18.96 -12.93 26.37
N LYS A 165 18.81 -13.71 27.44
CA LYS A 165 19.77 -13.74 28.56
C LYS A 165 21.16 -14.17 28.11
N ASP A 166 21.23 -15.23 27.32
CA ASP A 166 22.49 -15.77 26.79
C ASP A 166 23.23 -14.74 25.91
N LEU A 167 22.48 -13.87 25.22
CA LEU A 167 23.03 -12.77 24.40
C LEU A 167 23.15 -11.42 25.14
N GLY A 168 22.97 -11.40 26.46
CA GLY A 168 23.15 -10.20 27.27
C GLY A 168 21.98 -9.20 27.22
N GLY A 169 20.79 -9.62 26.80
CA GLY A 169 19.56 -8.80 26.75
C GLY A 169 19.05 -8.29 28.10
N ASP A 170 19.55 -8.84 29.22
CA ASP A 170 19.29 -8.35 30.58
C ASP A 170 20.36 -7.33 31.05
N ALA A 171 21.48 -7.21 30.32
CA ALA A 171 22.53 -6.25 30.61
C ALA A 171 22.21 -4.92 29.92
N GLN A 172 21.82 -3.93 30.71
CA GLN A 172 21.67 -2.54 30.29
C GLN A 172 22.87 -2.10 29.41
N ALA A 173 22.64 -1.96 28.11
CA ALA A 173 23.54 -1.33 27.12
C ALA A 173 25.05 -1.55 27.36
N ALA A 174 25.54 -2.78 27.26
CA ALA A 174 26.98 -2.98 27.09
C ALA A 174 27.40 -2.42 25.71
N ALA A 175 28.33 -1.46 25.72
CA ALA A 175 28.82 -0.74 24.55
C ALA A 175 29.21 -1.69 23.38
N PRO A 176 29.07 -1.25 22.12
CA PRO A 176 29.38 -2.10 20.97
C PRO A 176 30.84 -2.57 21.02
N ALA A 177 31.03 -3.87 20.78
CA ALA A 177 32.35 -4.44 20.58
C ALA A 177 33.06 -3.75 19.41
N LYS A 178 34.36 -3.49 19.59
CA LYS A 178 35.25 -2.77 18.67
C LYS A 178 35.34 -3.39 17.28
#